data_AF-A0A183UMT9-F1
#
_entry.id   AF-A0A183UMT9-F1
#
_cell.length_a   1.000
_cell.length_b   1.000
_cell.length_c   1.000
_cell.angle_alpha   90.00
_cell.angle_beta   90.00
_cell.angle_gamma   90.00
#
_symmetry.space_group_name_H-M   'P 1'
#
loop_
_entity.id
_entity.type
_entity.pdbx_description
1 polymer ?
#
loop_
_entity_poly.entity_id
_entity_poly.type
_entity_poly.pdbx_seq_one_letter_code
_entity_poly.pdbx_strand_id
1 'polypeptide(L)'
;MSDYINGALQRSIDIIEEVESVIDDFLRKFEPWQVAVASVCGTVAVMRIRQIIRRMRDSVLSLVMLLPSIRRMIDKELVAASAKLTDQIHRCDSKRVFLKELPKSGMTDTNILALADEYSSMGDGRSVISSGHVSGAVYSDCDDKSLTSVQSEIFKMFGYSNPLHPMLFPDCRKMEAEVVRMVANMFNGDEQVRGTVSTFFFPEFIFSL
;
A
#
# COMPACT_ATOMS: atom_id res chain seq x y z
N MET A 1 1.33 -1.81 -44.08
CA MET A 1 0.90 -1.19 -42.80
C MET A 1 2.01 -0.31 -42.19
N SER A 2 3.28 -0.75 -42.26
CA SER A 2 4.45 0.05 -41.83
C SER A 2 4.63 1.38 -42.58
N ASP A 3 4.42 1.41 -43.91
CA ASP A 3 4.61 2.65 -44.70
C ASP A 3 3.59 3.75 -44.42
N TYR A 4 2.38 3.38 -44.00
CA TYR A 4 1.34 4.35 -43.62
C TYR A 4 1.65 5.02 -42.27
N ILE A 5 2.25 4.25 -41.35
CA ILE A 5 2.70 4.75 -40.05
C ILE A 5 3.90 5.68 -40.24
N ASN A 6 4.89 5.30 -41.06
CA ASN A 6 6.05 6.13 -41.37
C ASN A 6 5.67 7.44 -42.07
N GLY A 7 4.70 7.41 -42.99
CA GLY A 7 4.20 8.61 -43.65
C GLY A 7 3.42 9.55 -42.72
N ALA A 8 2.68 9.01 -41.74
CA ALA A 8 2.02 9.82 -40.72
C ALA A 8 3.05 10.46 -39.75
N LEU A 9 4.10 9.70 -39.42
CA LEU A 9 5.18 10.15 -38.53
C LEU A 9 6.00 11.27 -39.17
N GLN A 10 6.31 11.16 -40.47
CA GLN A 10 7.02 12.20 -41.20
C GLN A 10 6.20 13.50 -41.27
N ARG A 11 4.90 13.42 -41.57
CA ARG A 11 4.03 14.62 -41.54
C ARG A 11 3.95 15.25 -40.15
N SER A 12 3.94 14.45 -39.09
CA SER A 12 3.95 15.00 -37.74
C SER A 12 5.27 15.69 -37.40
N ILE A 13 6.40 15.18 -37.89
CA ILE A 13 7.72 15.83 -37.73
C ILE A 13 7.73 17.16 -38.50
N ASP A 14 7.28 17.16 -39.76
CA ASP A 14 7.24 18.36 -40.58
C ASP A 14 6.36 19.46 -39.94
N ILE A 15 5.21 19.08 -39.35
CA ILE A 15 4.34 20.02 -38.62
C ILE A 15 5.02 20.55 -37.35
N ILE A 16 5.77 19.72 -36.63
CA ILE A 16 6.49 20.15 -35.43
C ILE A 16 7.60 21.12 -35.80
N GLU A 17 8.37 20.85 -36.86
CA GLU A 17 9.43 21.74 -37.34
C GLU A 17 8.88 23.08 -37.84
N GLU A 18 7.74 23.06 -38.54
CA GLU A 18 7.06 24.29 -38.97
C GLU A 18 6.63 25.13 -37.75
N VAL A 19 6.03 24.48 -36.74
CA VAL A 19 5.62 25.15 -35.49
C VAL A 19 6.84 25.66 -34.69
N GLU A 20 7.92 24.89 -34.63
CA GLU A 20 9.17 25.29 -33.96
C GLU A 20 9.78 26.52 -34.64
N SER A 21 9.85 26.53 -35.98
CA SER A 21 10.37 27.66 -36.74
C SER A 21 9.57 28.95 -36.52
N VAL A 22 8.24 28.84 -36.44
CA VAL A 22 7.34 29.98 -36.19
C VAL A 22 7.49 30.49 -34.75
N ILE A 23 7.67 29.59 -33.79
CA ILE A 23 7.90 29.95 -32.38
C ILE A 23 9.27 30.60 -32.23
N ASP A 24 10.32 30.08 -32.85
CA ASP A 24 11.67 30.63 -32.81
C ASP A 24 11.74 32.03 -33.44
N ASP A 25 11.10 32.23 -34.60
CA ASP A 25 11.02 33.56 -35.24
C ASP A 25 10.24 34.57 -34.38
N PHE A 26 9.26 34.10 -33.62
CA PHE A 26 8.53 34.93 -32.66
C PHE A 26 9.38 35.25 -31.42
N LEU A 27 10.12 34.27 -30.89
CA LEU A 27 10.95 34.40 -29.68
C LEU A 27 12.26 35.14 -29.92
N ARG A 28 12.81 35.16 -31.14
CA ARG A 28 13.99 35.95 -31.55
C ARG A 28 13.84 37.46 -31.34
N LYS A 29 12.60 37.94 -31.18
CA LYS A 29 12.29 39.35 -30.88
C LYS A 29 12.58 39.74 -29.42
N PHE A 30 12.88 38.76 -28.55
CA PHE A 30 13.11 38.95 -27.12
C PHE A 30 14.50 38.48 -26.71
N GLU A 31 15.07 39.09 -25.67
CA GLU A 31 16.38 38.67 -25.15
C GLU A 31 16.26 37.35 -24.36
N PRO A 32 17.29 36.47 -24.36
CA PRO A 32 17.21 35.14 -23.75
C PRO A 32 16.78 35.11 -22.28
N TRP A 33 17.15 36.13 -21.50
CA TRP A 33 16.76 36.23 -20.08
C TRP A 33 15.26 36.52 -19.91
N GLN A 34 14.64 37.24 -20.85
CA GLN A 34 13.21 37.57 -20.81
C GLN A 34 12.37 36.31 -21.04
N VAL A 35 12.81 35.43 -21.94
CA VAL A 35 12.17 34.13 -22.20
C VAL A 35 12.27 33.22 -20.97
N ALA A 36 13.44 33.17 -20.32
CA ALA A 36 13.63 32.41 -19.09
C ALA A 36 12.75 32.91 -17.94
N VAL A 37 12.62 34.24 -17.76
CA VAL A 37 11.74 34.82 -16.74
C VAL A 37 10.26 34.56 -17.08
N ALA A 38 9.87 34.70 -18.35
CA ALA A 38 8.50 34.47 -18.78
C ALA A 38 8.05 33.01 -18.59
N SER A 39 8.93 32.04 -18.85
CA SER A 39 8.63 30.61 -18.67
C SER A 39 8.49 30.24 -17.18
N VAL A 40 9.37 30.77 -16.32
CA VAL A 40 9.27 30.58 -14.86
C VAL A 40 8.00 31.23 -14.32
N CYS A 41 7.73 32.48 -14.68
CA CYS A 41 6.51 33.20 -14.28
C CYS A 41 5.24 32.52 -14.78
N GLY A 42 5.23 32.03 -16.03
CA GLY A 42 4.12 31.29 -16.62
C GLY A 42 3.86 29.98 -15.87
N THR A 43 4.92 29.23 -15.53
CA THR A 43 4.81 27.98 -14.76
C THR A 43 4.24 28.25 -13.37
N VAL A 44 4.76 29.25 -12.66
CA VAL A 44 4.25 29.65 -11.34
C VAL A 44 2.80 30.11 -11.42
N ALA A 45 2.43 30.90 -12.44
CA ALA A 45 1.06 31.34 -12.66
C ALA A 45 0.12 30.15 -12.89
N VAL A 46 0.50 29.19 -13.73
CA VAL A 46 -0.28 27.95 -13.96
C VAL A 46 -0.44 27.15 -12.67
N MET A 47 0.64 26.97 -11.89
CA MET A 47 0.57 26.27 -10.60
C MET A 47 -0.38 26.99 -9.62
N ARG A 48 -0.30 28.32 -9.53
CA ARG A 48 -1.18 29.12 -8.67
C ARG A 48 -2.63 29.06 -9.13
N ILE A 49 -2.90 29.17 -10.42
CA ILE A 49 -4.24 29.06 -11.00
C ILE A 49 -4.84 27.68 -10.68
N ARG A 50 -4.08 26.58 -10.90
CA ARG A 50 -4.54 25.23 -10.56
C ARG A 50 -4.82 25.07 -9.07
N GLN A 51 -3.98 25.64 -8.21
CA GLN A 51 -4.18 25.61 -6.76
C GLN A 51 -5.43 26.39 -6.33
N ILE A 52 -5.68 27.55 -6.93
CA ILE A 52 -6.87 28.36 -6.68
C ILE A 52 -8.13 27.65 -7.15
N ILE A 53 -8.13 27.05 -8.36
CA ILE A 53 -9.25 26.26 -8.87
C ILE A 53 -9.57 25.09 -7.93
N ARG A 54 -8.54 24.38 -7.42
CA ARG A 54 -8.73 23.30 -6.44
C ARG A 54 -9.36 23.82 -5.15
N ARG A 55 -8.83 24.91 -4.58
CA ARG A 55 -9.39 25.52 -3.36
C ARG A 55 -10.84 25.97 -3.55
N MET A 56 -11.14 26.63 -4.67
CA MET A 56 -12.50 27.06 -4.98
C MET A 56 -13.45 25.87 -5.11
N ARG A 57 -13.04 24.80 -5.81
CA ARG A 57 -13.84 23.57 -5.91
C ARG A 57 -14.11 22.98 -4.54
N ASP A 58 -13.08 22.86 -3.70
CA ASP A 58 -13.22 22.24 -2.38
C ASP A 58 -14.10 23.12 -1.45
N SER A 59 -14.00 24.45 -1.55
CA SER A 59 -14.89 25.38 -0.84
C SER A 59 -16.34 25.31 -1.32
N VAL A 60 -16.56 25.26 -2.64
CA VAL A 60 -17.90 25.11 -3.23
C VAL A 60 -18.52 23.77 -2.82
N LEU A 61 -17.76 22.68 -2.91
CA LEU A 61 -18.19 21.36 -2.42
C LEU A 61 -18.54 21.40 -0.94
N SER A 62 -17.73 22.06 -0.11
CA SER A 62 -18.02 22.22 1.33
C SER A 62 -19.33 22.99 1.54
N LEU A 63 -19.57 24.07 0.80
CA LEU A 63 -20.79 24.88 0.89
C LEU A 63 -22.04 24.10 0.44
N VAL A 64 -21.89 23.31 -0.62
CA VAL A 64 -22.96 22.45 -1.14
C VAL A 64 -23.26 21.31 -0.16
N MET A 65 -22.24 20.76 0.51
CA MET A 65 -22.39 19.73 1.55
C MET A 65 -23.06 20.27 2.83
N LEU A 66 -23.08 21.59 3.06
CA LEU A 66 -23.83 22.21 4.16
C LEU A 66 -25.34 22.24 3.91
N LEU A 67 -25.80 22.06 2.67
CA LEU A 67 -27.23 22.04 2.36
C LEU A 67 -27.89 20.81 2.99
N PRO A 68 -29.00 20.99 3.73
CA PRO A 68 -29.61 19.91 4.51
C PRO A 68 -30.10 18.76 3.64
N SER A 69 -30.56 19.02 2.41
CA SER A 69 -31.02 17.97 1.47
C SER A 69 -29.88 17.06 1.00
N ILE A 70 -28.70 17.63 0.74
CA ILE A 70 -27.52 16.88 0.28
C ILE A 70 -26.92 16.11 1.45
N ARG A 71 -26.83 16.75 2.63
CA ARG A 71 -26.37 16.08 3.85
C ARG A 71 -27.23 14.86 4.19
N ARG A 72 -28.57 14.98 4.10
CA ARG A 72 -29.49 13.84 4.28
C ARG A 72 -29.24 12.70 3.30
N MET A 73 -28.91 13.02 2.04
CA MET A 73 -28.60 12.00 1.03
C MET A 73 -27.28 11.30 1.34
N ILE A 74 -26.24 12.05 1.73
CA ILE A 74 -24.94 11.50 2.14
C ILE A 74 -25.10 10.63 3.39
N ASP A 75 -25.83 11.11 4.40
CA ASP A 75 -26.09 10.35 5.63
C ASP A 75 -26.82 9.04 5.33
N LYS A 76 -27.77 9.05 4.39
CA LYS A 76 -28.46 7.84 3.93
C LYS A 76 -27.51 6.84 3.27
N GLU A 77 -26.64 7.30 2.39
CA GLU A 77 -25.62 6.45 1.74
C GLU A 77 -24.59 5.94 2.76
N LEU A 78 -24.20 6.76 3.74
CA LEU A 78 -23.28 6.37 4.81
C LEU A 78 -23.89 5.29 5.71
N VAL A 79 -25.16 5.43 6.08
CA VAL A 79 -25.90 4.39 6.84
C VAL A 79 -26.07 3.12 6.02
N ALA A 80 -26.38 3.22 4.73
CA ALA A 80 -26.49 2.04 3.86
C ALA A 80 -25.13 1.35 3.68
N ALA A 81 -24.05 2.11 3.49
CA ALA A 81 -22.70 1.61 3.36
C ALA A 81 -22.19 0.98 4.67
N SER A 82 -22.46 1.60 5.83
CA SER A 82 -22.08 1.04 7.13
C SER A 82 -22.85 -0.24 7.42
N ALA A 83 -24.15 -0.31 7.09
CA ALA A 83 -24.95 -1.52 7.20
C ALA A 83 -24.41 -2.63 6.30
N LYS A 84 -24.07 -2.31 5.04
CA LYS A 84 -23.47 -3.26 4.09
C LYS A 84 -22.10 -3.75 4.57
N LEU A 85 -21.25 -2.85 5.08
CA LEU A 85 -19.95 -3.21 5.63
C LEU A 85 -20.10 -4.12 6.86
N THR A 86 -21.03 -3.78 7.75
CA THR A 86 -21.38 -4.60 8.92
C THR A 86 -21.83 -6.00 8.48
N ASP A 87 -22.71 -6.09 7.47
CA ASP A 87 -23.17 -7.35 6.92
C ASP A 87 -22.04 -8.17 6.29
N GLN A 88 -21.15 -7.53 5.54
CA GLN A 88 -20.00 -8.19 4.91
C GLN A 88 -18.98 -8.70 5.94
N ILE A 89 -18.68 -7.92 6.98
CA ILE A 89 -17.72 -8.30 8.04
C ILE A 89 -18.31 -9.42 8.90
N HIS A 90 -19.58 -9.32 9.29
CA HIS A 90 -20.23 -10.31 10.16
C HIS A 90 -20.85 -11.49 9.41
N ARG A 91 -20.61 -11.62 8.09
CA ARG A 91 -21.13 -12.74 7.29
C ARG A 91 -20.77 -14.11 7.87
N CYS A 92 -19.57 -14.21 8.43
CA CYS A 92 -19.01 -15.44 9.01
C CYS A 92 -19.23 -15.54 10.53
N ASP A 93 -19.70 -14.47 11.16
CA ASP A 93 -19.94 -14.42 12.60
C ASP A 93 -21.42 -14.68 12.91
N SER A 94 -21.77 -15.98 12.91
CA SER A 94 -23.13 -16.45 13.14
C SER A 94 -23.66 -16.17 14.55
N LYS A 95 -22.77 -16.12 15.55
CA LYS A 95 -23.14 -15.93 16.96
C LYS A 95 -23.20 -14.45 17.35
N ARG A 96 -22.41 -13.57 16.71
CA ARG A 96 -22.30 -12.12 17.04
C ARG A 96 -21.97 -11.86 18.51
N VAL A 97 -21.36 -12.83 19.19
CA VAL A 97 -20.96 -12.73 20.60
C VAL A 97 -19.50 -12.32 20.65
N PHE A 98 -19.27 -11.07 21.02
CA PHE A 98 -17.92 -10.51 21.17
C PHE A 98 -17.54 -10.42 22.63
N LEU A 99 -16.30 -10.83 22.95
CA LEU A 99 -15.67 -10.52 24.23
C LEU A 99 -15.32 -9.03 24.23
N LYS A 100 -16.14 -8.23 24.92
CA LYS A 100 -15.98 -6.76 25.00
C LYS A 100 -15.16 -6.31 26.20
N GLU A 101 -15.00 -7.20 27.18
CA GLU A 101 -14.31 -6.94 28.44
C GLU A 101 -13.47 -8.16 28.81
N LEU A 102 -12.45 -7.94 29.65
CA LEU A 102 -11.64 -9.04 30.18
C LEU A 102 -12.51 -9.94 31.09
N PRO A 103 -12.46 -11.27 30.96
CA PRO A 103 -13.18 -12.17 31.84
C PRO A 103 -12.81 -11.95 33.31
N LYS A 104 -13.81 -11.98 34.20
CA LYS A 104 -13.62 -11.76 35.65
C LYS A 104 -12.71 -12.80 36.32
N SER A 105 -12.61 -13.99 35.72
CA SER A 105 -11.74 -15.09 36.14
C SER A 105 -10.97 -15.59 34.92
N GLY A 106 -9.72 -15.99 35.13
CA GLY A 106 -8.90 -16.61 34.09
C GLY A 106 -9.59 -17.83 33.48
N MET A 107 -9.54 -17.93 32.16
CA MET A 107 -10.03 -19.11 31.43
C MET A 107 -8.99 -20.24 31.53
N THR A 108 -9.46 -21.48 31.50
CA THR A 108 -8.55 -22.65 31.40
C THR A 108 -8.00 -22.76 29.98
N ASP A 109 -6.80 -23.34 29.84
CA ASP A 109 -6.16 -23.56 28.53
C ASP A 109 -7.07 -24.30 27.56
N THR A 110 -7.82 -25.30 28.05
CA THR A 110 -8.80 -26.06 27.26
C THR A 110 -9.90 -25.18 26.68
N ASN A 111 -10.39 -24.21 27.46
CA ASN A 111 -11.46 -23.31 27.02
C ASN A 111 -10.93 -22.25 26.04
N ILE A 112 -9.67 -21.79 26.23
CA ILE A 112 -9.01 -20.88 25.31
C ILE A 112 -8.78 -21.56 23.96
N LEU A 113 -8.28 -22.80 23.97
CA LEU A 113 -8.07 -23.57 22.75
C LEU A 113 -9.39 -23.91 22.04
N ALA A 114 -10.43 -24.28 22.78
CA ALA A 114 -11.75 -24.50 22.20
C ALA A 114 -12.33 -23.23 21.56
N LEU A 115 -12.12 -22.06 22.18
CA LEU A 115 -12.53 -20.78 21.62
C LEU A 115 -11.73 -20.43 20.34
N ALA A 116 -10.42 -20.71 20.34
CA ALA A 116 -9.58 -20.51 19.16
C ALA A 116 -9.97 -21.44 18.00
N ASP A 117 -10.33 -22.70 18.29
CA ASP A 117 -10.84 -23.67 17.32
C ASP A 117 -12.19 -23.22 16.75
N GLU A 118 -13.10 -22.74 17.61
CA GLU A 118 -14.34 -22.10 17.18
C GLU A 118 -14.03 -20.95 16.21
N TYR A 119 -13.11 -20.04 16.57
CA TYR A 119 -12.75 -18.92 15.72
C TYR A 119 -12.14 -19.34 14.38
N SER A 120 -11.30 -20.37 14.39
CA SER A 120 -10.69 -20.92 13.17
C SER A 120 -11.74 -21.53 12.23
N SER A 121 -12.93 -21.91 12.73
CA SER A 121 -13.99 -22.54 11.94
C SER A 121 -15.09 -21.58 11.47
N MET A 122 -15.06 -20.30 11.86
CA MET A 122 -16.11 -19.32 11.54
C MET A 122 -16.21 -18.97 10.04
N GLY A 123 -15.18 -19.24 9.24
CA GLY A 123 -15.15 -18.88 7.82
C GLY A 123 -14.56 -19.96 6.92
N ASP A 124 -14.81 -19.81 5.62
CA ASP A 124 -14.29 -20.67 4.56
C ASP A 124 -12.87 -20.25 4.10
N GLY A 125 -12.31 -19.18 4.66
CA GLY A 125 -11.04 -18.57 4.20
C GLY A 125 -9.91 -19.58 4.01
N ARG A 126 -9.71 -20.53 4.95
CA ARG A 126 -8.69 -21.57 4.80
C ARG A 126 -8.92 -22.49 3.60
N SER A 127 -10.18 -22.85 3.34
CA SER A 127 -10.57 -23.68 2.19
C SER A 127 -10.49 -22.94 0.85
N VAL A 128 -10.76 -21.64 0.84
CA VAL A 128 -10.64 -20.79 -0.36
C VAL A 128 -9.16 -20.56 -0.69
N ILE A 129 -8.31 -20.40 0.33
CA ILE A 129 -6.85 -20.29 0.16
C ILE A 129 -6.27 -21.62 -0.34
N SER A 130 -6.60 -22.76 0.29
CA SER A 130 -6.06 -24.06 -0.14
C SER A 130 -6.50 -24.48 -1.55
N SER A 131 -7.67 -24.01 -1.99
CA SER A 131 -8.14 -24.23 -3.37
C SER A 131 -7.53 -23.28 -4.41
N GLY A 132 -6.65 -22.36 -4.01
CA GLY A 132 -5.93 -21.46 -4.92
C GLY A 132 -6.78 -20.32 -5.50
N HIS A 133 -7.97 -20.07 -4.95
CA HIS A 133 -8.89 -19.04 -5.44
C HIS A 133 -8.60 -17.64 -4.88
N VAL A 134 -7.53 -17.49 -4.10
CA VAL A 134 -7.08 -16.21 -3.52
C VAL A 134 -5.76 -15.80 -4.16
N SER A 135 -5.74 -14.63 -4.82
CA SER A 135 -4.49 -14.04 -5.30
C SER A 135 -3.76 -13.36 -4.15
N GLY A 136 -2.52 -13.78 -3.88
CA GLY A 136 -1.74 -13.30 -2.75
C GLY A 136 -2.26 -13.81 -1.40
N ALA A 137 -2.19 -12.96 -0.36
CA ALA A 137 -2.56 -13.24 1.03
C ALA A 137 -1.70 -14.31 1.74
N VAL A 138 -1.58 -15.52 1.19
CA VAL A 138 -0.74 -16.61 1.71
C VAL A 138 0.15 -17.12 0.58
N TYR A 139 1.47 -17.09 0.79
CA TYR A 139 2.46 -17.38 -0.25
C TYR A 139 3.02 -18.81 -0.18
N SER A 140 2.75 -19.53 0.90
CA SER A 140 3.20 -20.90 1.11
C SER A 140 2.03 -21.86 1.06
N ASP A 141 2.31 -23.14 0.76
CA ASP A 141 1.30 -24.17 0.80
C ASP A 141 0.81 -24.38 2.25
N CYS A 142 -0.48 -24.13 2.47
CA CYS A 142 -1.12 -24.25 3.78
C CYS A 142 -1.24 -25.70 4.24
N ASP A 143 -1.14 -26.65 3.30
CA ASP A 143 -1.28 -28.08 3.54
C ASP A 143 0.08 -28.77 3.72
N ASP A 144 1.20 -28.03 3.56
CA ASP A 144 2.53 -28.50 3.91
C ASP A 144 2.70 -28.57 5.45
N LYS A 145 2.38 -29.75 5.98
CA LYS A 145 2.54 -30.07 7.40
C LYS A 145 3.98 -30.01 7.86
N SER A 146 4.95 -30.27 6.97
CA SER A 146 6.37 -30.27 7.33
C SER A 146 6.84 -28.85 7.63
N LEU A 147 6.50 -27.89 6.75
CA LEU A 147 6.80 -26.48 6.94
C LEU A 147 6.11 -25.91 8.18
N THR A 148 4.81 -26.18 8.33
CA THR A 148 4.01 -25.72 9.47
C THR A 148 4.58 -26.23 10.80
N SER A 149 5.00 -27.50 10.84
CA SER A 149 5.60 -28.10 12.03
C SER A 149 6.92 -27.43 12.40
N VAL A 150 7.79 -27.19 11.42
CA VAL A 150 9.09 -26.54 11.66
C VAL A 150 8.89 -25.11 12.15
N GLN A 151 8.01 -24.33 11.54
CA GLN A 151 7.70 -22.96 11.95
C GLN A 151 7.15 -22.91 13.37
N SER A 152 6.25 -23.83 13.73
CA SER A 152 5.65 -23.90 15.06
C SER A 152 6.68 -24.22 16.15
N GLU A 153 7.58 -25.16 15.90
CA GLU A 153 8.66 -25.49 16.85
C GLU A 153 9.68 -24.35 16.99
N ILE A 154 10.02 -23.65 15.90
CA ILE A 154 10.88 -22.46 15.96
C ILE A 154 10.21 -21.36 16.79
N PHE A 155 8.93 -21.07 16.55
CA PHE A 155 8.20 -20.07 17.33
C PHE A 155 8.15 -20.41 18.82
N LYS A 156 7.97 -21.69 19.15
CA LYS A 156 8.01 -22.18 20.54
C LYS A 156 9.39 -21.99 21.18
N MET A 157 10.48 -22.20 20.45
CA MET A 157 11.84 -22.00 20.96
C MET A 157 12.18 -20.52 21.19
N PHE A 158 11.77 -19.64 20.27
CA PHE A 158 12.17 -18.23 20.27
C PHE A 158 11.08 -17.25 20.72
N GLY A 159 9.93 -17.73 21.22
CA GLY A 159 8.78 -16.89 21.60
C GLY A 159 9.05 -15.82 22.68
N TYR A 160 10.14 -15.97 23.43
CA TYR A 160 10.60 -14.98 24.42
C TYR A 160 11.85 -14.20 24.00
N SER A 161 12.32 -14.40 22.77
CA SER A 161 13.47 -13.66 22.25
C SER A 161 13.08 -12.20 21.93
N ASN A 162 14.00 -11.28 22.20
CA ASN A 162 13.80 -9.85 21.91
C ASN A 162 15.08 -9.25 21.29
N PRO A 163 15.09 -8.95 19.97
CA PRO A 163 16.26 -8.40 19.27
C PRO A 163 16.80 -7.09 19.86
N LEU A 164 16.01 -6.35 20.65
CA LEU A 164 16.43 -5.12 21.34
C LEU A 164 17.58 -5.37 22.34
N HIS A 165 17.73 -6.61 22.82
CA HIS A 165 18.75 -6.99 23.81
C HIS A 165 19.75 -8.01 23.22
N PRO A 166 20.64 -7.60 22.28
CA PRO A 166 21.52 -8.52 21.55
C PRO A 166 22.54 -9.26 22.41
N MET A 167 22.84 -8.75 23.61
CA MET A 167 23.71 -9.42 24.58
C MET A 167 23.01 -10.56 25.32
N LEU A 168 21.68 -10.49 25.46
CA LEU A 168 20.86 -11.54 26.08
C LEU A 168 20.43 -12.59 25.06
N PHE A 169 20.22 -12.17 23.81
CA PHE A 169 19.76 -13.03 22.70
C PHE A 169 20.77 -13.04 21.54
N PRO A 170 21.99 -13.57 21.77
CA PRO A 170 23.03 -13.62 20.74
C PRO A 170 22.69 -14.57 19.59
N ASP A 171 21.81 -15.55 19.85
CA ASP A 171 21.18 -16.47 18.91
C ASP A 171 20.30 -15.75 17.89
N CYS A 172 19.35 -14.93 18.35
CA CYS A 172 18.48 -14.13 17.50
C CYS A 172 19.29 -13.16 16.64
N ARG A 173 20.24 -12.44 17.27
CA ARG A 173 21.18 -11.54 16.57
C ARG A 173 21.96 -12.26 15.46
N LYS A 174 22.41 -13.49 15.71
CA LYS A 174 23.13 -14.29 14.71
C LYS A 174 22.22 -14.66 13.54
N MET A 175 21.02 -15.17 13.82
CA MET A 175 20.05 -15.53 12.79
C MET A 175 19.68 -14.33 11.89
N GLU A 176 19.44 -13.14 12.47
CA GLU A 176 19.15 -11.94 11.69
C GLU A 176 20.31 -11.56 10.76
N ALA A 177 21.56 -11.60 11.26
CA ALA A 177 22.74 -11.30 10.47
C ALA A 177 22.94 -12.30 9.31
N GLU A 178 22.67 -13.59 9.55
CA GLU A 178 22.73 -14.64 8.52
C GLU A 178 21.63 -14.46 7.47
N VAL A 179 20.40 -14.13 7.87
CA VAL A 179 19.29 -13.82 6.94
C VAL A 179 19.65 -12.64 6.04
N VAL A 180 20.13 -11.54 6.61
CA VAL A 180 20.56 -10.35 5.84
C VAL A 180 21.65 -10.74 4.83
N ARG A 181 22.63 -11.55 5.24
CA ARG A 181 23.72 -11.97 4.34
C ARG A 181 23.23 -12.93 3.24
N MET A 182 22.35 -13.87 3.54
CA MET A 182 21.75 -14.76 2.53
C MET A 182 20.98 -13.96 1.48
N VAL A 183 20.18 -12.97 1.90
CA VAL A 183 19.45 -12.08 0.99
C VAL A 183 20.41 -11.21 0.19
N ALA A 184 21.43 -10.61 0.81
CA ALA A 184 22.44 -9.83 0.10
C ALA A 184 23.13 -10.65 -1.01
N ASN A 185 23.50 -11.90 -0.72
CA ASN A 185 24.11 -12.81 -1.68
C ASN A 185 23.14 -13.19 -2.82
N MET A 186 21.85 -13.36 -2.53
CA MET A 186 20.80 -13.60 -3.53
C MET A 186 20.68 -12.46 -4.55
N PHE A 187 20.98 -11.23 -4.13
CA PHE A 187 21.04 -10.03 -5.00
C PHE A 187 22.46 -9.69 -5.47
N ASN A 188 23.39 -10.65 -5.44
CA ASN A 188 24.79 -10.49 -5.88
C ASN A 188 25.55 -9.36 -5.15
N GLY A 189 25.24 -9.12 -3.88
CA GLY A 189 25.92 -8.15 -3.04
C GLY A 189 27.36 -8.56 -2.71
N ASP A 190 28.24 -7.57 -2.55
CA ASP A 190 29.63 -7.75 -2.13
C ASP A 190 29.78 -7.79 -0.59
N GLU A 191 31.02 -7.83 -0.10
CA GLU A 191 31.31 -7.84 1.34
C GLU A 191 30.87 -6.55 2.05
N GLN A 192 30.77 -5.43 1.32
CA GLN A 192 30.40 -4.12 1.86
C GLN A 192 28.89 -3.97 2.04
N VAL A 193 28.06 -4.76 1.32
CA VAL A 193 26.60 -4.73 1.48
C VAL A 193 26.20 -5.01 2.93
N ARG A 194 25.34 -4.12 3.44
CA ARG A 194 24.70 -4.19 4.77
C ARG A 194 23.19 -4.13 4.61
N GLY A 195 22.48 -4.56 5.63
CA GLY A 195 21.03 -4.50 5.70
C GLY A 195 20.55 -4.74 7.12
N THR A 196 19.23 -4.66 7.29
CA THR A 196 18.53 -4.96 8.54
C THR A 196 17.27 -5.74 8.23
N VAL A 197 16.82 -6.57 9.16
CA VAL A 197 15.49 -7.17 9.11
C VAL A 197 14.46 -6.11 9.51
N SER A 198 13.33 -6.06 8.81
CA SER A 198 12.19 -5.19 9.12
C SER A 198 10.90 -6.01 9.16
N THR A 199 9.87 -5.49 9.85
CA THR A 199 8.59 -6.20 9.99
C THR A 199 7.85 -6.35 8.66
N PHE A 200 7.89 -5.33 7.81
CA PHE A 200 7.27 -5.35 6.49
C PHE A 200 7.91 -4.29 5.58
N PHE A 201 7.54 -4.33 4.29
CA PHE A 201 7.94 -3.33 3.30
C PHE A 201 6.90 -2.21 3.20
N PHE A 202 7.33 -0.95 3.37
CA PHE A 202 6.51 0.23 3.09
C PHE A 202 7.28 1.21 2.18
N PRO A 203 6.77 1.51 0.97
CA PRO A 203 7.54 2.24 -0.04
C PRO A 203 7.88 3.68 0.35
N GLU A 204 7.09 4.35 1.19
CA GLU A 204 7.38 5.73 1.60
C GLU A 204 8.52 5.85 2.62
N PHE A 205 8.87 4.77 3.32
CA PHE A 205 9.90 4.83 4.38
C PHE A 205 11.33 4.89 3.81
N ILE A 206 11.53 4.43 2.58
CA ILE A 206 12.85 4.38 1.92
C ILE A 206 13.29 5.76 1.42
N PHE A 207 12.35 6.66 1.11
CA PHE A 207 12.69 8.00 0.60
C PHE A 207 12.92 9.07 1.69
N SER A 208 12.83 8.69 2.96
CA SER A 208 12.97 9.61 4.09
C SER A 208 14.22 9.38 4.96
N LEU A 209 15.11 8.47 4.54
CA LEU A 209 16.44 8.20 5.14
C LEU A 209 17.54 8.56 4.13
#